data_AF-A0A2N2LSX0-F1
#
_entry.id   AF-A0A2N2LSX0-F1
#
_cell.length_a   1.000
_cell.length_b   1.000
_cell.length_c   1.000
_cell.angle_alpha   90.00
_cell.angle_beta   90.00
_cell.angle_gamma   90.00
#
_symmetry.space_group_name_H-M   'P 1'
#
loop_
_entity.id
_entity.type
_entity.pdbx_description
1 polymer ?
#
loop_
_entity_poly.entity_id
_entity_poly.type
_entity_poly.pdbx_seq_one_letter_code
_entity_poly.pdbx_strand_id
1 'polypeptide(L)'
;MAKENTAQKLIASNKTARLNYDIGDTYEAGMVLSGTEVKALRAGKANLKDSYAVVKDDEVYLREMHISHYDHGNRSNHEPLRPRKLLLHKREIKKLVREERRTLSRDFKSKQIKI
;
A
#
# COMPACT_ATOMS: atom_id res chain seq x y z
N MET A 1 27.08 -16.00 -13.07
CA MET A 1 25.66 -15.82 -12.72
C MET A 1 25.55 -14.70 -11.68
N ALA A 2 24.49 -13.89 -11.78
CA ALA A 2 24.43 -12.49 -11.34
C ALA A 2 24.54 -12.26 -9.81
N LYS A 3 25.15 -11.14 -9.43
CA LYS A 3 25.23 -10.61 -8.05
C LYS A 3 23.84 -10.53 -7.43
N GLU A 4 23.63 -11.20 -6.29
CA GLU A 4 22.48 -10.94 -5.43
C GLU A 4 22.57 -9.50 -4.90
N ASN A 5 21.55 -8.69 -5.18
CA ASN A 5 21.43 -7.32 -4.67
C ASN A 5 21.11 -7.36 -3.16
N THR A 6 22.15 -7.39 -2.33
CA THR A 6 22.10 -7.32 -0.85
C THR A 6 21.55 -6.01 -0.28
N ALA A 7 21.08 -5.07 -1.12
CA ALA A 7 20.65 -3.74 -0.71
C ALA A 7 19.16 -3.60 -0.34
N GLN A 8 18.31 -4.60 -0.64
CA GLN A 8 16.88 -4.52 -0.38
C GLN A 8 16.50 -5.28 0.90
N LYS A 9 16.28 -4.54 2.00
CA LYS A 9 15.74 -5.09 3.23
C LYS A 9 14.21 -5.10 3.16
N LEU A 10 13.60 -6.27 3.31
CA LEU A 10 12.15 -6.39 3.44
C LEU A 10 11.70 -5.70 4.74
N ILE A 11 10.88 -4.65 4.60
CA ILE A 11 10.39 -3.87 5.75
C ILE A 11 9.11 -4.48 6.32
N ALA A 12 8.13 -4.74 5.46
CA ALA A 12 6.83 -5.28 5.84
C ALA A 12 6.30 -6.18 4.74
N SER A 13 5.63 -7.26 5.11
CA SER A 13 4.91 -8.14 4.17
C SER A 13 3.62 -8.62 4.80
N ASN A 14 2.52 -8.59 4.03
CA ASN A 14 1.24 -9.10 4.49
C ASN A 14 1.09 -10.59 4.15
N LYS A 15 1.53 -11.45 5.07
CA LYS A 15 1.38 -12.91 4.90
C LYS A 15 -0.09 -13.35 4.95
N THR A 16 -0.93 -12.62 5.68
CA THR A 16 -2.36 -12.91 5.82
C THR A 16 -3.12 -12.73 4.51
N ALA A 17 -2.70 -11.78 3.66
CA ALA A 17 -3.29 -11.59 2.33
C ALA A 17 -3.22 -12.86 1.48
N ARG A 18 -2.08 -13.55 1.47
CA ARG A 18 -1.86 -14.80 0.72
C ARG A 18 -2.66 -16.01 1.24
N LEU A 19 -3.10 -15.97 2.49
CA LEU A 19 -3.88 -17.05 3.10
C LEU A 19 -5.38 -16.85 2.90
N ASN A 20 -5.84 -15.61 3.00
CA ASN A 20 -7.26 -15.27 2.98
C ASN A 20 -7.81 -14.95 1.58
N TYR A 21 -6.92 -14.65 0.62
CA TYR A 21 -7.29 -14.21 -0.72
C TYR A 21 -6.46 -14.93 -1.77
N ASP A 22 -7.09 -15.19 -2.91
CA ASP A 22 -6.39 -15.61 -4.11
C ASP A 22 -5.83 -14.37 -4.83
N ILE A 23 -4.53 -14.37 -5.10
CA ILE A 23 -3.84 -13.23 -5.71
C ILE A 23 -3.84 -13.43 -7.22
N GLY A 24 -4.56 -12.57 -7.95
CA GLY A 24 -4.58 -12.58 -9.41
C GLY A 24 -3.35 -11.90 -10.01
N ASP A 25 -3.38 -10.56 -10.06
CA ASP A 25 -2.31 -9.75 -10.64
C ASP A 25 -1.52 -9.02 -9.55
N THR A 26 -0.19 -8.99 -9.69
CA THR A 26 0.71 -8.20 -8.82
C THR A 26 1.22 -6.97 -9.56
N TYR A 27 1.20 -5.82 -8.89
CA TYR A 27 1.67 -4.55 -9.41
C TYR A 27 2.77 -3.99 -8.53
N GLU A 28 3.76 -3.33 -9.13
CA GLU A 28 4.78 -2.58 -8.42
C GLU A 28 4.38 -1.11 -8.35
N ALA A 29 4.38 -0.52 -7.15
CA ALA A 29 4.01 0.87 -6.94
C ALA A 29 5.04 1.57 -6.06
N GLY A 30 5.32 2.84 -6.39
CA GLY A 30 5.94 3.77 -5.44
C GLY A 30 4.91 4.27 -4.43
N MET A 31 5.33 4.64 -3.22
CA MET A 31 4.43 5.23 -2.22
C MET A 31 4.95 6.61 -1.80
N VAL A 32 4.04 7.58 -1.70
CA VAL A 32 4.38 8.91 -1.21
C VAL A 32 4.42 8.91 0.31
N LEU A 33 5.64 9.05 0.85
CA LEU A 33 5.92 9.04 2.29
C LEU A 33 6.50 10.38 2.75
N SER A 34 6.23 10.71 4.01
CA SER A 34 6.88 11.78 4.74
C SER A 34 8.20 11.30 5.37
N GLY A 35 9.11 12.24 5.66
CA GLY A 35 10.43 11.91 6.24
C GLY A 35 10.35 11.15 7.56
N THR A 36 9.34 11.41 8.39
CA THR A 36 9.09 10.68 9.64
C THR A 36 8.60 9.25 9.41
N GLU A 37 7.79 9.02 8.37
CA GLU A 37 7.33 7.68 7.99
C GLU A 37 8.50 6.84 7.49
N VAL A 38 9.40 7.42 6.69
CA VAL A 38 10.61 6.72 6.23
C VAL A 38 11.45 6.23 7.42
N LYS A 39 11.59 7.04 8.47
CA LYS A 39 12.32 6.64 9.69
C LYS A 39 11.58 5.55 10.46
N ALA A 40 10.27 5.66 10.63
CA ALA A 40 9.46 4.63 11.28
C ALA A 40 9.50 3.28 10.53
N LEU A 41 9.42 3.30 9.20
CA LEU A 41 9.54 2.12 8.35
C LEU A 41 10.92 1.46 8.46
N ARG A 42 12.00 2.25 8.48
CA ARG A 42 13.36 1.72 8.69
C ARG A 42 13.51 1.04 10.06
N ALA A 43 12.78 1.50 11.07
CA ALA A 43 12.69 0.88 12.39
C ALA A 43 11.74 -0.34 12.43
N GLY A 44 11.12 -0.73 11.31
CA GLY A 44 10.21 -1.87 11.23
C GLY A 44 8.83 -1.61 11.83
N LYS A 45 8.46 -0.35 12.10
CA LYS A 45 7.18 0.02 12.73
C LYS A 45 6.05 0.22 11.71
N ALA A 46 5.79 -0.80 10.89
CA ALA A 46 4.69 -0.79 9.93
C ALA A 46 3.83 -2.04 10.03
N ASN A 47 2.53 -1.87 9.88
CA ASN A 47 1.57 -2.94 9.76
C ASN A 47 0.69 -2.73 8.52
N LEU A 48 0.67 -3.76 7.66
CA LEU A 48 -0.14 -3.81 6.43
C LEU A 48 -1.40 -4.68 6.61
N LYS A 49 -1.60 -5.26 7.80
CA LYS A 49 -2.78 -6.08 8.10
C LYS A 49 -4.04 -5.23 7.89
N ASP A 50 -4.96 -5.76 7.10
CA ASP A 50 -6.22 -5.12 6.70
C ASP A 50 -6.08 -3.86 5.82
N SER A 51 -4.87 -3.54 5.36
CA SER A 51 -4.66 -2.43 4.43
C SER A 51 -5.21 -2.73 3.04
N TYR A 52 -5.73 -1.70 2.38
CA TYR A 52 -6.31 -1.82 1.04
C TYR A 52 -6.12 -0.56 0.21
N ALA A 53 -6.04 -0.74 -1.10
CA ALA A 53 -6.00 0.32 -2.08
C ALA A 53 -7.41 0.68 -2.58
N VAL A 54 -7.65 1.98 -2.72
CA VAL A 54 -8.86 2.58 -3.27
C VAL A 54 -8.46 3.43 -4.46
N VAL A 55 -9.20 3.33 -5.56
CA VAL A 55 -9.03 4.23 -6.69
C VAL A 55 -10.04 5.36 -6.57
N LYS A 56 -9.56 6.60 -6.62
CA LYS A 56 -10.40 7.80 -6.58
C LYS A 56 -9.81 8.83 -7.54
N ASP A 57 -10.64 9.38 -8.42
CA ASP A 57 -10.26 10.46 -9.35
C ASP A 57 -9.01 10.14 -10.20
N ASP A 58 -8.95 8.92 -10.77
CA ASP A 58 -7.78 8.40 -11.52
C ASP A 58 -6.47 8.33 -10.72
N GLU A 59 -6.56 8.30 -9.39
CA GLU A 59 -5.42 8.13 -8.49
C GLU A 59 -5.65 6.98 -7.52
N VAL A 60 -4.58 6.28 -7.13
CA VAL A 60 -4.67 5.14 -6.22
C VAL A 60 -4.15 5.54 -4.85
N TYR A 61 -4.93 5.24 -3.82
CA TYR A 61 -4.63 5.55 -2.43
C TYR A 61 -4.63 4.27 -1.60
N LEU A 62 -3.58 4.05 -0.83
CA LEU A 62 -3.52 3.05 0.22
C LEU A 62 -4.15 3.58 1.51
N ARG A 63 -5.10 2.83 2.05
CA ARG A 63 -5.81 3.08 3.31
C ARG A 63 -5.59 1.93 4.30
N GLU A 64 -5.84 2.22 5.57
CA GLU A 64 -5.67 1.28 6.70
C GLU A 64 -4.25 0.69 6.84
N MET A 65 -3.25 1.28 6.20
CA MET A 65 -1.85 1.01 6.51
C MET A 65 -1.48 1.78 7.77
N HIS A 66 -1.12 1.06 8.83
CA HIS A 66 -0.69 1.65 10.08
C HIS A 66 0.83 1.77 10.11
N ILE A 67 1.34 3.00 10.14
CA ILE A 67 2.75 3.28 10.40
C ILE A 67 2.83 3.95 11.76
N SER A 68 3.52 3.34 12.72
CA SER A 68 3.62 3.94 14.05
C SER A 68 4.48 5.21 13.99
N HIS A 69 4.20 6.13 14.91
CA HIS A 69 5.02 7.31 15.11
C HIS A 69 6.50 6.97 15.29
N TYR A 70 7.34 7.92 14.87
CA TYR A 70 8.78 7.83 15.13
C TYR A 70 9.06 8.42 16.51
N ASP A 71 9.71 7.65 17.39
CA ASP A 71 9.91 8.02 18.80
C ASP A 71 10.71 9.32 18.97
N HIS A 72 11.54 9.69 18.00
CA HIS A 72 12.31 10.94 18.02
C HIS A 72 11.65 12.08 17.23
N GLY A 73 10.42 11.91 16.76
CA GLY A 73 9.61 12.98 16.17
C GLY A 73 8.71 13.61 17.22
N ASN A 74 9.13 14.71 17.86
CA ASN A 74 8.29 15.31 18.92
C ASN A 74 7.09 16.10 18.37
N ARG A 75 7.34 17.11 17.53
CA ARG A 75 6.30 18.10 17.12
C ARG A 75 5.80 17.94 15.69
N SER A 76 6.53 17.20 14.85
CA SER A 76 6.26 17.03 13.41
C SER A 76 5.95 15.58 13.06
N ASN A 77 5.25 14.89 13.95
CA ASN A 77 4.87 13.50 13.73
C ASN A 77 3.72 13.40 12.71
N HIS A 78 3.69 12.27 12.00
CA HIS A 78 2.70 11.98 10.98
C HIS A 78 1.53 11.21 11.57
N GLU A 79 0.33 11.39 11.01
CA GLU A 79 -0.83 10.58 11.34
C GLU A 79 -0.62 9.10 10.92
N PRO A 80 -0.73 8.12 11.84
CA PRO A 80 -0.41 6.72 11.56
C PRO A 80 -1.23 6.09 10.43
N LEU A 81 -2.53 6.40 10.41
CA LEU A 81 -3.52 5.85 9.48
C LEU A 81 -3.81 6.76 8.28
N ARG A 82 -2.92 7.74 7.99
CA ARG A 82 -3.17 8.65 6.87
C ARG A 82 -3.26 7.87 5.54
N PRO A 83 -4.17 8.28 4.63
CA PRO A 83 -4.18 7.72 3.28
C PRO A 83 -2.91 8.11 2.53
N ARG A 84 -2.25 7.14 1.90
CA ARG A 84 -0.98 7.34 1.19
C ARG A 84 -1.18 7.15 -0.30
N LYS A 85 -0.75 8.11 -1.10
CA LYS A 85 -0.85 8.03 -2.57
C LYS A 85 0.15 7.00 -3.10
N LEU A 86 -0.34 6.12 -3.97
CA LEU A 86 0.46 5.17 -4.73
C LEU A 86 0.77 5.74 -6.11
N LEU A 87 2.03 5.65 -6.49
CA LEU A 87 2.58 6.05 -7.78
C LEU A 87 2.65 4.81 -8.66
N LEU A 88 1.72 4.71 -9.61
CA LEU A 88 1.58 3.63 -10.58
C LEU A 88 1.64 4.20 -12.00
N HIS A 89 1.88 3.35 -12.99
CA HIS A 89 1.82 3.80 -14.38
C HIS A 89 0.37 4.11 -14.78
N LYS A 90 0.17 5.16 -15.59
CA LYS A 90 -1.16 5.58 -16.07
C LYS A 90 -1.95 4.45 -16.75
N ARG A 91 -1.27 3.50 -17.41
CA ARG A 91 -1.90 2.33 -18.03
C ARG A 91 -2.44 1.33 -16.99
N GLU A 92 -1.70 1.11 -15.91
CA GLU A 92 -2.11 0.23 -14.80
C GLU A 92 -3.30 0.81 -14.06
N ILE A 93 -3.27 2.12 -13.76
CA ILE A 93 -4.40 2.82 -13.14
C ILE A 93 -5.66 2.65 -13.97
N LYS A 94 -5.59 2.85 -15.30
CA LYS A 94 -6.75 2.65 -16.19
C LYS A 94 -7.27 1.20 -16.17
N LYS A 95 -6.38 0.21 -16.04
CA LYS A 95 -6.77 -1.19 -15.93
C LYS A 95 -7.51 -1.44 -14.62
N LEU A 96 -6.98 -0.95 -13.50
CA LEU A 96 -7.60 -1.05 -12.18
C LEU A 96 -8.98 -0.36 -12.13
N VAL A 97 -9.10 0.85 -12.68
CA VAL A 97 -10.39 1.57 -12.77
C VAL A 97 -11.40 0.77 -13.60
N ARG A 98 -10.97 0.14 -14.70
CA ARG A 98 -11.85 -0.68 -15.54
C ARG A 98 -12.33 -1.92 -14.80
N GLU A 99 -11.45 -2.58 -14.04
CA GLU A 99 -11.77 -3.76 -13.25
C GLU A 99 -12.70 -3.42 -12.07
N GLU A 100 -12.43 -2.32 -11.37
CA GLU A 100 -13.27 -1.82 -10.29
C GLU A 100 -14.69 -1.49 -10.79
N ARG A 101 -14.79 -0.72 -11.89
CA ARG A 101 -16.10 -0.38 -12.51
C ARG A 101 -16.86 -1.61 -12.99
N ARG A 102 -16.18 -2.63 -13.53
CA ARG A 102 -16.80 -3.89 -13.95
C ARG A 102 -17.39 -4.66 -12.76
N THR A 103 -16.83 -4.47 -11.58
CA THR A 103 -17.20 -5.22 -10.36
C THR A 103 -18.32 -4.50 -9.58
N LEU A 104 -18.36 -3.17 -9.62
CA LEU A 104 -19.37 -2.32 -8.98
C LEU A 104 -20.81 -2.55 -9.48
N SER A 105 -21.00 -3.25 -10.61
CA SER A 105 -22.34 -3.59 -11.13
C SER A 105 -23.00 -4.80 -10.45
N ARG A 106 -22.36 -5.44 -9.45
CA ARG A 106 -22.92 -6.64 -8.80
C ARG A 106 -22.95 -6.67 -7.26
N ASP A 107 -22.17 -5.89 -6.52
CA ASP A 107 -22.33 -5.80 -5.05
C ASP A 107 -21.52 -4.62 -4.49
N PHE A 108 -22.17 -3.75 -3.71
CA PHE A 108 -21.65 -2.44 -3.29
C PHE A 108 -20.63 -2.48 -2.12
N LYS A 109 -20.20 -3.67 -1.64
CA LYS A 109 -19.46 -3.76 -0.36
C LYS A 109 -18.13 -4.53 -0.35
N SER A 110 -17.73 -5.25 -1.39
CA SER A 110 -16.86 -6.42 -1.12
C SER A 110 -15.52 -6.55 -1.86
N LYS A 111 -15.07 -5.61 -2.70
CA LYS A 111 -13.75 -5.75 -3.37
C LYS A 111 -12.90 -4.50 -3.32
N GLN A 112 -12.36 -4.24 -2.13
CA GLN A 112 -11.18 -3.40 -1.96
C GLN A 112 -9.94 -4.18 -2.39
N ILE A 113 -9.00 -3.54 -3.10
CA ILE A 113 -7.74 -4.18 -3.52
C ILE A 113 -6.87 -4.34 -2.27
N LYS A 114 -6.77 -5.56 -1.72
CA LYS A 114 -5.99 -5.81 -0.50
C LYS A 114 -4.51 -5.95 -0.83
N ILE A 115 -3.67 -5.32 -0.02
CA ILE A 115 -2.19 -5.35 -0.10
C ILE A 115 -1.64 -6.46 0.79
#